data_AF-A0A7K2LV24-F1
#
_entry.id   AF-A0A7K2LV24-F1
#
_cell.length_a   1.000
_cell.length_b   1.000
_cell.length_c   1.000
_cell.angle_alpha   90.00
_cell.angle_beta   90.00
_cell.angle_gamma   90.00
#
_symmetry.space_group_name_H-M   'P 1'
#
loop_
_entity.id
_entity.type
_entity.pdbx_description
1 polymer ?
#
loop_
_entity_poly.entity_id
_entity_poly.type
_entity_poly.pdbx_seq_one_letter_code
_entity_poly.pdbx_strand_id
1 'polypeptide(L)' 'GEHGRAAAVLRTEAVAHPLRESLAAALMLALGRSGRQSDALNWYHRTRRLLSDELGVDPGEALTDAYATLLRAA' A
#
# COMPACT_ATOMS: atom_id res chain seq x y z
N GLY A 1 -8.80 15.80 -5.61
CA GLY A 1 -8.52 15.61 -7.04
C GLY A 1 -8.70 14.16 -7.45
N GLU A 2 -8.43 13.85 -8.71
CA GLU A 2 -8.60 12.51 -9.32
C GLU A 2 -7.87 11.39 -8.55
N HIS A 3 -6.70 11.68 -7.99
CA HIS A 3 -5.93 10.75 -7.15
C HIS A 3 -6.68 10.29 -5.89
N GLY A 4 -7.53 11.15 -5.31
CA GLY A 4 -8.35 10.79 -4.16
C GLY A 4 -9.45 9.79 -4.49
N ARG A 5 -10.04 9.88 -5.70
CA ARG A 5 -11.02 8.88 -6.18
C ARG A 5 -10.34 7.55 -6.50
N ALA A 6 -9.19 7.57 -7.16
CA ALA A 6 -8.41 6.37 -7.42
C ALA A 6 -8.00 5.66 -6.12
N ALA A 7 -7.55 6.40 -5.11
CA ALA A 7 -7.22 5.85 -3.80
C ALA A 7 -8.43 5.23 -3.08
N ALA A 8 -9.64 5.79 -3.24
CA ALA A 8 -10.85 5.22 -2.66
C ALA A 8 -11.22 3.87 -3.28
N VAL A 9 -11.18 3.77 -4.63
CA VAL A 9 -11.43 2.51 -5.34
C VAL A 9 -10.38 1.46 -4.96
N LEU A 10 -9.10 1.81 -5.00
CA LEU A 10 -8.01 0.92 -4.64
C LEU A 10 -8.09 0.46 -3.18
N ARG A 11 -8.59 1.31 -2.27
CA ARG A 11 -8.79 0.94 -0.86
C ARG A 11 -9.83 -0.16 -0.73
N THR A 12 -10.96 -0.07 -1.42
CA THR A 12 -12.00 -1.11 -1.38
C THR A 12 -11.43 -2.45 -1.84
N GLU A 13 -10.73 -2.47 -2.97
CA GLU A 13 -10.14 -3.68 -3.52
C GLU A 13 -9.02 -4.25 -2.64
N ALA A 14 -8.16 -3.39 -2.09
CA ALA A 14 -7.07 -3.81 -1.20
C ALA A 14 -7.59 -4.33 0.16
N VAL A 15 -8.75 -3.86 0.62
CA VAL A 15 -9.43 -4.42 1.80
C VAL A 15 -10.05 -5.79 1.48
N ALA A 16 -10.64 -5.96 0.28
CA ALA A 16 -11.22 -7.23 -0.16
C ALA A 16 -10.15 -8.30 -0.44
N HIS A 17 -8.95 -7.88 -0.86
CA HIS A 17 -7.85 -8.77 -1.21
C HIS A 17 -6.56 -8.38 -0.48
N PRO A 18 -6.50 -8.55 0.85
CA PRO A 18 -5.46 -7.93 1.67
C PRO A 18 -4.08 -8.59 1.53
N LEU A 19 -4.01 -9.81 0.99
CA LEU A 19 -2.76 -10.50 0.64
C LEU A 19 -2.26 -10.18 -0.79
N ARG A 20 -3.02 -9.41 -1.60
CA ARG A 20 -2.56 -8.99 -2.93
C ARG A 20 -1.67 -7.76 -2.84
N GLU A 21 -0.36 -8.01 -2.79
CA GLU A 21 0.67 -6.99 -2.65
C GLU A 21 0.61 -5.90 -3.73
N SER A 22 0.31 -6.25 -4.98
CA SER A 22 0.20 -5.28 -6.08
C SER A 22 -0.93 -4.25 -5.85
N LEU A 23 -2.05 -4.67 -5.27
CA LEU A 23 -3.15 -3.75 -4.91
C LEU A 23 -2.76 -2.86 -3.75
N ALA A 24 -2.09 -3.41 -2.74
CA ALA A 24 -1.57 -2.64 -1.61
C ALA A 24 -0.54 -1.60 -2.08
N ALA A 25 0.39 -1.97 -2.96
CA ALA A 25 1.38 -1.08 -3.55
C ALA A 25 0.72 0.06 -4.37
N ALA A 26 -0.26 -0.27 -5.20
CA ALA A 26 -1.00 0.74 -5.98
C ALA A 26 -1.72 1.74 -5.07
N LEU A 27 -2.39 1.26 -4.02
CA LEU A 27 -3.06 2.12 -3.03
C LEU A 27 -2.06 3.04 -2.31
N MET A 28 -0.92 2.48 -1.88
CA MET A 28 0.15 3.23 -1.21
C MET A 28 0.63 4.40 -2.07
N LEU A 29 0.93 4.15 -3.35
CA LEU A 29 1.36 5.19 -4.28
C LEU A 29 0.27 6.24 -4.53
N ALA A 30 -1.00 5.83 -4.65
CA ALA A 30 -2.12 6.76 -4.82
C ALA A 30 -2.34 7.65 -3.58
N LEU A 31 -2.17 7.11 -2.37
CA LEU A 31 -2.23 7.86 -1.12
C LEU A 31 -1.07 8.84 -1.01
N GLY A 32 0.17 8.41 -1.31
CA GLY A 32 1.34 9.29 -1.33
C GLY A 32 1.17 10.48 -2.28
N ARG A 33 0.74 10.23 -3.52
CA ARG A 33 0.45 11.29 -4.51
C ARG A 33 -0.69 12.23 -4.11
N SER A 34 -1.56 11.79 -3.20
CA SER A 34 -2.65 12.61 -2.65
C SER A 34 -2.23 13.42 -1.42
N GLY A 35 -0.94 13.45 -1.07
CA GLY A 35 -0.42 14.11 0.13
C GLY A 35 -0.67 13.33 1.43
N ARG A 36 -1.10 12.07 1.33
CA ARG A 36 -1.46 11.21 2.47
C ARG A 36 -0.39 10.16 2.72
N GLN A 37 0.87 10.58 2.80
CA GLN A 37 2.01 9.69 2.95
C GLN A 37 1.94 8.83 4.23
N SER A 38 1.51 9.42 5.36
CA SER A 38 1.34 8.69 6.62
C SER A 38 0.35 7.53 6.51
N ASP A 39 -0.77 7.71 5.78
CA ASP A 39 -1.72 6.63 5.52
C ASP A 39 -1.10 5.54 4.64
N ALA A 40 -0.26 5.91 3.66
CA ALA A 40 0.43 4.97 2.79
C ALA A 40 1.43 4.10 3.57
N LEU A 41 2.22 4.70 4.45
CA LEU A 41 3.18 3.96 5.29
C LEU A 41 2.47 3.05 6.29
N ASN A 42 1.35 3.49 6.87
CA ASN A 42 0.54 2.64 7.74
C ASN A 42 -0.01 1.42 6.98
N TRP A 43 -0.45 1.62 5.73
CA TRP A 43 -0.90 0.52 4.87
C TRP A 43 0.19 -0.53 4.64
N TYR A 44 1.42 -0.10 4.35
CA TYR A 44 2.57 -1.00 4.23
C TYR A 44 2.76 -1.87 5.48
N HIS A 45 2.81 -1.25 6.66
CA HIS A 45 3.02 -1.98 7.91
C HIS A 45 1.90 -2.97 8.21
N ARG A 46 0.65 -2.61 7.88
CA ARG A 46 -0.50 -3.52 7.99
C ARG A 46 -0.35 -4.72 7.06
N THR A 47 -0.08 -4.49 5.77
CA THR A 47 0.07 -5.58 4.79
C THR A 47 1.26 -6.47 5.13
N ARG A 48 2.40 -5.90 5.52
CA ARG A 48 3.57 -6.66 5.99
C ARG A 48 3.22 -7.59 7.15
N ARG A 49 2.52 -7.08 8.15
CA ARG A 49 2.10 -7.88 9.30
C ARG A 49 1.19 -9.02 8.87
N LEU A 50 0.22 -8.75 7.99
CA LEU A 50 -0.71 -9.76 7.53
C LEU A 50 -0.02 -10.87 6.70
N LEU A 51 0.90 -10.51 5.80
CA LEU A 51 1.69 -11.49 5.05
C LEU A 51 2.52 -12.38 5.99
N SER A 52 3.13 -11.78 7.01
CA SER A 52 3.89 -12.51 8.01
C SER A 52 3.01 -13.42 8.87
N ASP A 53 1.80 -12.98 9.24
CA ASP A 53 0.90 -13.73 10.12
C ASP A 53 0.19 -14.88 9.39
N GLU A 54 -0.30 -14.62 8.17
CA GLU A 54 -1.11 -15.58 7.40
C GLU A 54 -0.27 -16.53 6.55
N LEU A 55 0.86 -16.05 6.01
CA LEU A 55 1.68 -16.81 5.06
C LEU A 55 3.08 -17.10 5.60
N GLY A 56 3.51 -16.45 6.70
CA GLY A 56 4.88 -16.60 7.21
C GLY A 56 5.95 -16.01 6.31
N VAL A 57 5.58 -15.10 5.40
CA VAL A 57 6.49 -14.51 4.41
C VAL A 57 6.72 -13.02 4.65
N ASP A 58 7.89 -12.58 4.22
CA ASP A 58 8.24 -11.17 4.09
C ASP A 58 7.58 -10.53 2.85
N PRO A 59 7.44 -9.19 2.82
CA PRO A 59 6.83 -8.48 1.72
C PRO A 59 7.68 -8.60 0.44
N GLY A 60 7.03 -8.89 -0.67
CA GLY A 60 7.63 -8.98 -1.99
C GLY A 60 8.09 -7.64 -2.56
N GLU A 61 8.67 -7.71 -3.76
CA GLU A 61 9.31 -6.57 -4.42
C GLU A 61 8.33 -5.43 -4.70
N ALA A 62 7.11 -5.73 -5.15
CA ALA A 62 6.10 -4.73 -5.48
C ALA A 62 5.76 -3.83 -4.27
N LEU A 63 5.63 -4.42 -3.09
CA LEU A 63 5.28 -3.70 -1.86
C LEU A 63 6.49 -2.93 -1.30
N THR A 64 7.67 -3.51 -1.41
CA THR A 64 8.92 -2.91 -0.92
C THR A 64 9.37 -1.73 -1.81
N ASP A 65 9.24 -1.81 -3.13
CA ASP A 65 9.56 -0.69 -4.03
C ASP A 65 8.60 0.49 -3.84
N ALA A 66 7.30 0.22 -3.66
CA ALA A 66 6.32 1.25 -3.37
C ALA A 66 6.66 1.98 -2.05
N TYR A 67 7.06 1.24 -1.02
CA TYR A 67 7.51 1.82 0.25
C TYR A 67 8.76 2.69 0.08
N ALA A 68 9.78 2.19 -0.63
CA ALA A 68 11.01 2.94 -0.91
C ALA A 68 10.73 4.21 -1.72
N THR A 69 9.84 4.15 -2.70
CA THR A 69 9.39 5.30 -3.48
C THR A 69 8.72 6.35 -2.60
N LEU A 70 7.88 5.94 -1.65
CA LEU A 70 7.26 6.85 -0.71
C LEU A 70 8.27 7.50 0.23
N LEU A 71 9.27 6.76 0.73
CA LEU A 71 10.30 7.34 1.59
C LEU A 71 11.17 8.38 0.88
N ARG A 72 11.42 8.21 -0.42
CA ARG A 72 12.16 9.17 -1.24
C ARG A 72 11.36 10.42 -1.62
N ALA A 73 10.03 10.37 -1.46
CA ALA A 73 9.14 11.47 -1.80
C ALA A 73 8.85 12.42 -0.60
N ALA A 74 9.41 12.12 0.58
CA ALA A 74 9.35 12.98 1.78
C ALA A 74 10.35 14.13 1.74
#